data_AF-Q6C773-F1
#
_entry.id   AF-Q6C773-F1
#
_cell.length_a   1.000
_cell.length_b   1.000
_cell.length_c   1.000
_cell.angle_alpha   90.00
_cell.angle_beta   90.00
_cell.angle_gamma   90.00
#
_symmetry.space_group_name_H-M   'P 1'
#
loop_
_entity.id
_entity.type
_entity.pdbx_description
1 polymer ?
#
loop_
_entity_poly.entity_id
_entity_poly.type
_entity_poly.pdbx_seq_one_letter_code
_entity_poly.pdbx_strand_id
1 'polypeptide(L)'
;MNRISRAAQSVSRIASRQLARSNFSTQARSSQPSISWGAVAGAAGVAAGVTYFITKSDKNAVALKKEDEDVGRGIQKVLDGASLDTDFSHKPKYGGEEEFKKALPEFIKAIGEEYVSTDEEDIQFHGWSNVSSSNLDTLPFGVLYPKSTEEVSAIAKICHKHKLPMVGYSGGTSLEGHLSAAYGGVCIDFSNMNKIIAIRPDDMDATVQPSVGWVDLNNEILKEGHRLFLAVDPGPTAQVGGMVANSCSGTNCVKYGPMRDHVVNLTVVLADGTILKTRQRPRKTSAGYNLNHLFAGTEGTLGLITEITVKLQPIPNVTSVAVQQFPTVHAACKTAMDILKEGIPMAALELMDDQHMIWVNNSGYAKRKWEEKPALFMKFAGASEETVAEQVKVAKEKAAKYTDSPLHFGRDQEEQDELWSARKNALYLALAAEKDGMKAWTTDVAVPLSQLPDIVMKAKQSITDAGLLGGVLGHIGDGNYHAIMLYTPEQADIVTDVVHKMVDQGLAAEGTCTGEHGVGFGKIEGLLHEVGPVSLNLMRTIKLSLDPLELLNPGKIFTDDAIQQGLKTLDNNKAGKT
;
A
#
# COMPACT_ATOMS: atom_id res chain seq x y z
N MET A 1 -27.48 -12.15 -20.82
CA MET A 1 -26.74 -13.44 -20.93
C MET A 1 -25.53 -13.44 -21.87
N ASN A 2 -25.35 -12.48 -22.81
CA ASN A 2 -24.21 -12.47 -23.77
C ASN A 2 -23.05 -11.49 -23.44
N ARG A 3 -23.01 -10.85 -22.26
CA ARG A 3 -21.90 -9.96 -21.84
C ARG A 3 -21.07 -10.49 -20.64
N ILE A 4 -21.63 -11.38 -19.82
CA ILE A 4 -20.90 -12.07 -18.73
C ILE A 4 -19.80 -13.00 -19.30
N SER A 5 -20.01 -13.57 -20.49
CA SER A 5 -18.99 -14.41 -21.14
C SER A 5 -17.81 -13.62 -21.71
N ARG A 6 -17.94 -12.31 -21.99
CA ARG A 6 -16.83 -11.50 -22.52
C ARG A 6 -15.85 -11.05 -21.43
N ALA A 7 -16.34 -10.78 -20.23
CA ALA A 7 -15.49 -10.50 -19.06
C ALA A 7 -14.75 -11.77 -18.59
N ALA A 8 -15.41 -12.94 -18.62
CA ALA A 8 -14.74 -14.21 -18.33
C ALA A 8 -13.72 -14.63 -19.41
N GLN A 9 -13.95 -14.26 -20.69
CA GLN A 9 -13.02 -14.54 -21.80
C GLN A 9 -11.79 -13.62 -21.82
N SER A 10 -11.85 -12.40 -21.29
CA SER A 10 -10.65 -11.56 -21.13
C SER A 10 -9.72 -12.12 -20.05
N VAL A 11 -10.28 -12.58 -18.92
CA VAL A 11 -9.53 -13.24 -17.84
C VAL A 11 -8.91 -14.58 -18.28
N SER A 12 -9.61 -15.35 -19.12
CA SER A 12 -9.07 -16.59 -19.71
C SER A 12 -7.91 -16.33 -20.68
N ARG A 13 -7.92 -15.21 -21.43
CA ARG A 13 -6.79 -14.81 -22.30
C ARG A 13 -5.59 -14.28 -21.52
N ILE A 14 -5.82 -13.66 -20.36
CA ILE A 14 -4.77 -13.21 -19.43
C ILE A 14 -4.07 -14.45 -18.82
N ALA A 15 -4.82 -15.45 -18.37
CA ALA A 15 -4.26 -16.68 -17.81
C ALA A 15 -3.54 -17.56 -18.85
N SER A 16 -4.04 -17.63 -20.09
CA SER A 16 -3.46 -18.52 -21.12
C SER A 16 -2.23 -17.94 -21.83
N ARG A 17 -2.01 -16.62 -21.81
CA ARG A 17 -0.77 -16.01 -22.34
C ARG A 17 0.41 -16.11 -21.36
N GLN A 18 0.16 -16.12 -20.05
CA GLN A 18 1.21 -16.35 -19.04
C GLN A 18 1.64 -17.82 -18.92
N LEU A 19 0.78 -18.77 -19.24
CA LEU A 19 1.09 -20.21 -19.21
C LEU A 19 1.88 -20.72 -20.44
N ALA A 20 2.04 -19.94 -21.51
CA ALA A 20 2.62 -20.40 -22.77
C ALA A 20 4.14 -20.14 -22.93
N ARG A 21 4.84 -19.63 -21.90
CA ARG A 21 6.29 -19.32 -21.98
C ARG A 21 7.17 -19.91 -20.87
N SER A 22 6.68 -20.86 -20.07
CA SER A 22 7.49 -21.57 -19.08
C SER A 22 7.78 -23.01 -19.53
N ASN A 23 8.72 -23.17 -20.45
CA ASN A 23 9.38 -24.45 -20.67
C ASN A 23 10.86 -24.14 -20.84
N PHE A 24 11.71 -24.40 -19.83
CA PHE A 24 13.01 -25.05 -20.03
C PHE A 24 13.67 -25.47 -18.69
N SER A 25 14.04 -26.76 -18.70
CA SER A 25 14.81 -27.62 -17.81
C SER A 25 15.57 -27.05 -16.59
N THR A 26 15.30 -27.66 -15.44
CA THR A 26 16.21 -27.78 -14.30
C THR A 26 17.13 -29.00 -14.48
N GLN A 27 18.45 -28.79 -14.47
CA GLN A 27 19.42 -29.85 -14.17
C GLN A 27 20.22 -29.46 -12.94
N ALA A 28 19.93 -30.13 -11.83
CA ALA A 28 20.68 -30.04 -10.59
C ALA A 28 21.93 -30.91 -10.68
N ARG A 29 23.08 -30.38 -10.27
CA ARG A 29 24.25 -31.18 -9.88
C ARG A 29 24.65 -30.83 -8.46
N SER A 30 24.69 -31.87 -7.65
CA SER A 30 25.18 -31.89 -6.28
C SER A 30 26.71 -31.84 -6.22
N SER A 31 27.25 -31.14 -5.24
CA SER A 31 28.45 -31.56 -4.51
C SER A 31 28.59 -30.75 -3.22
N GLN A 32 28.72 -31.46 -2.10
CA GLN A 32 29.32 -30.92 -0.88
C GLN A 32 30.86 -30.91 -1.03
N PRO A 33 31.59 -30.20 -0.16
CA PRO A 33 32.06 -30.86 1.06
C PRO A 33 32.00 -30.01 2.35
N SER A 34 32.17 -30.75 3.44
CA SER A 34 32.27 -30.39 4.86
C SER A 34 33.44 -29.46 5.21
N ILE A 35 33.34 -28.81 6.39
CA ILE A 35 34.41 -28.65 7.41
C ILE A 35 33.76 -28.22 8.75
N SER A 36 34.33 -28.73 9.85
CA SER A 36 33.93 -28.59 11.25
C SER A 36 34.77 -27.56 12.03
N TRP A 37 34.44 -27.46 13.34
CA TRP A 37 35.04 -26.69 14.47
C TRP A 37 34.41 -25.31 14.67
N GLY A 38 34.02 -24.85 15.86
CA GLY A 38 34.19 -25.33 17.23
C GLY A 38 34.16 -24.13 18.18
N ALA A 39 33.06 -23.99 18.93
CA ALA A 39 32.90 -23.42 20.29
C ALA A 39 33.76 -22.24 20.86
N VAL A 40 33.03 -21.21 21.32
CA VAL A 40 32.95 -20.66 22.71
C VAL A 40 33.79 -19.42 23.16
N ALA A 41 33.04 -18.48 23.77
CA ALA A 41 33.36 -17.43 24.77
C ALA A 41 34.22 -16.21 24.34
N GLY A 42 34.00 -14.98 24.80
CA GLY A 42 33.06 -14.39 25.78
C GLY A 42 33.42 -12.91 26.08
N ALA A 43 32.46 -12.21 26.69
CA ALA A 43 32.58 -11.06 27.61
C ALA A 43 33.21 -9.70 27.20
N ALA A 44 32.36 -8.66 27.31
CA ALA A 44 32.50 -7.42 28.12
C ALA A 44 33.63 -6.39 27.89
N GLY A 45 33.20 -5.11 27.86
CA GLY A 45 34.03 -3.89 28.03
C GLY A 45 34.18 -3.09 26.73
N VAL A 46 34.06 -1.76 26.66
CA VAL A 46 34.13 -0.70 27.67
C VAL A 46 33.42 0.55 27.09
N ALA A 47 32.59 1.18 27.91
CA ALA A 47 32.17 2.57 27.75
C ALA A 47 33.32 3.50 28.15
N ALA A 48 33.80 4.33 27.21
CA ALA A 48 34.46 5.63 27.44
C ALA A 48 35.20 6.05 26.16
N GLY A 49 34.71 7.04 25.43
CA GLY A 49 35.42 7.50 24.23
C GLY A 49 34.76 8.62 23.43
N VAL A 50 34.02 9.55 24.05
CA VAL A 50 33.53 10.75 23.36
C VAL A 50 33.64 11.96 24.30
N THR A 51 34.87 12.41 24.58
CA THR A 51 35.11 13.76 25.15
C THR A 51 36.50 14.31 24.82
N TYR A 52 37.14 13.84 23.76
CA TYR A 52 38.45 14.36 23.39
C TYR A 52 38.56 14.38 21.87
N PHE A 53 38.38 15.58 21.28
CA PHE A 53 38.90 16.06 19.99
C PHE A 53 38.00 17.14 19.36
N ILE A 54 37.62 18.15 20.16
CA ILE A 54 37.42 19.50 19.64
C ILE A 54 38.53 20.34 20.24
N THR A 55 39.52 20.66 19.40
CA THR A 55 40.43 21.83 19.39
C THR A 55 41.85 21.42 18.94
N LYS A 56 42.08 21.42 17.63
CA LYS A 56 43.28 22.03 17.05
C LYS A 56 43.12 22.16 15.53
N SER A 57 43.26 23.39 15.05
CA SER A 57 43.37 23.74 13.64
C SER A 57 44.63 23.13 13.02
N ASP A 58 44.60 22.85 11.72
CA ASP A 58 45.33 23.71 10.80
C ASP A 58 45.03 23.44 9.31
N LYS A 59 44.67 24.56 8.65
CA LYS A 59 45.03 25.02 7.31
C LYS A 59 45.70 24.01 6.37
N ASN A 60 44.94 23.55 5.37
CA ASN A 60 45.43 23.40 3.99
C ASN A 60 44.24 23.54 3.04
N ALA A 61 44.15 24.71 2.39
CA ALA A 61 43.18 24.97 1.34
C ALA A 61 43.63 24.27 0.06
N VAL A 62 42.93 23.19 -0.30
CA VAL A 62 42.98 22.61 -1.66
C VAL A 62 41.90 23.31 -2.46
N ALA A 63 42.31 24.00 -3.53
CA ALA A 63 41.41 24.63 -4.48
C ALA A 63 40.60 23.56 -5.22
N LEU A 64 39.30 23.48 -4.92
CA LEU A 64 38.35 22.69 -5.70
C LEU A 64 37.83 23.55 -6.86
N LYS A 65 37.92 22.98 -8.07
CA LYS A 65 37.41 23.58 -9.31
C LYS A 65 35.89 23.73 -9.25
N LYS A 66 35.39 24.82 -9.85
CA LYS A 66 33.97 25.04 -10.15
C LYS A 66 33.47 23.95 -11.09
N GLU A 67 32.74 22.99 -10.55
CA GLU A 67 31.72 22.17 -11.22
C GLU A 67 31.08 21.31 -10.13
N ASP A 68 30.12 21.91 -9.39
CA ASP A 68 29.06 21.25 -8.60
C ASP A 68 28.35 22.33 -7.75
N GLU A 69 27.44 23.08 -8.37
CA GLU A 69 26.55 24.01 -7.65
C GLU A 69 25.50 23.26 -6.79
N ASP A 70 25.38 21.92 -6.91
CA ASP A 70 24.43 21.12 -6.15
C ASP A 70 24.92 20.71 -4.74
N VAL A 71 26.22 20.66 -4.50
CA VAL A 71 26.80 20.29 -3.19
C VAL A 71 26.87 21.49 -2.23
N GLY A 72 26.77 22.73 -2.77
CA GLY A 72 26.82 23.98 -1.99
C GLY A 72 25.59 24.26 -1.11
N ARG A 73 24.46 23.58 -1.33
CA ARG A 73 23.21 23.84 -0.61
C ARG A 73 23.16 23.24 0.80
N GLY A 74 23.93 22.17 1.06
CA GLY A 74 24.02 21.56 2.39
C GLY A 74 24.75 22.42 3.44
N ILE A 75 25.59 23.37 2.99
CA ILE A 75 26.43 24.18 3.88
C ILE A 75 25.71 25.45 4.35
N GLN A 76 24.74 25.97 3.58
CA GLN A 76 23.92 27.11 4.03
C GLN A 76 22.88 26.72 5.09
N LYS A 77 22.42 25.44 5.13
CA LYS A 77 21.55 24.90 6.20
C LYS A 77 22.18 25.01 7.60
N VAL A 78 23.51 25.03 7.69
CA VAL A 78 24.24 25.16 8.96
C VAL A 78 24.33 26.62 9.42
N LEU A 79 24.17 27.58 8.51
CA LEU A 79 24.36 29.00 8.79
C LEU A 79 23.12 29.70 9.37
N ASP A 80 21.91 29.16 9.16
CA ASP A 80 20.65 29.73 9.67
C ASP A 80 20.05 28.98 10.88
N GLY A 81 20.64 27.85 11.30
CA GLY A 81 20.24 27.12 12.50
C GLY A 81 18.88 26.39 12.43
N ALA A 82 18.22 26.34 11.27
CA ALA A 82 16.97 25.62 11.06
C ALA A 82 17.21 24.13 10.77
N SER A 83 16.46 23.24 11.44
CA SER A 83 16.58 21.77 11.23
C SER A 83 15.88 21.25 9.98
N LEU A 84 14.99 22.05 9.37
CA LEU A 84 14.22 21.68 8.17
C LEU A 84 14.73 22.45 6.95
N ASP A 85 14.54 21.86 5.77
CA ASP A 85 14.82 22.58 4.53
C ASP A 85 13.85 23.74 4.34
N THR A 86 14.37 24.96 4.24
CA THR A 86 13.58 26.16 3.95
C THR A 86 13.83 26.68 2.54
N ASP A 87 14.69 26.01 1.76
CA ASP A 87 14.95 26.36 0.37
C ASP A 87 13.96 25.66 -0.57
N PHE A 88 12.94 26.42 -0.97
CA PHE A 88 11.99 26.00 -2.00
C PHE A 88 12.32 26.55 -3.39
N SER A 89 13.53 27.09 -3.60
CA SER A 89 14.00 27.50 -4.92
C SER A 89 14.40 26.30 -5.79
N HIS A 90 14.63 25.13 -5.19
CA HIS A 90 14.83 23.90 -5.92
C HIS A 90 13.61 23.61 -6.81
N LYS A 91 13.83 23.53 -8.11
CA LYS A 91 12.85 23.06 -9.09
C LYS A 91 13.53 21.98 -9.93
N PRO A 92 13.09 20.71 -9.84
CA PRO A 92 13.75 19.62 -10.55
C PRO A 92 13.60 19.83 -12.06
N LYS A 93 14.66 19.50 -12.80
CA LYS A 93 14.68 19.54 -14.27
C LYS A 93 14.83 18.13 -14.79
N TYR A 94 13.72 17.57 -15.27
CA TYR A 94 13.67 16.22 -15.80
C TYR A 94 14.10 16.16 -17.27
N GLY A 95 14.72 15.03 -17.65
CA GLY A 95 14.92 14.66 -19.04
C GLY A 95 13.59 14.33 -19.70
N GLY A 96 13.37 14.86 -20.91
CA GLY A 96 12.21 14.53 -21.73
C GLY A 96 12.45 13.32 -22.63
N GLU A 97 11.57 13.14 -23.61
CA GLU A 97 11.62 12.03 -24.57
C GLU A 97 12.96 11.93 -25.34
N GLU A 98 13.59 13.08 -25.64
CA GLU A 98 14.90 13.11 -26.29
C GLU A 98 16.03 12.58 -25.40
N GLU A 99 15.98 12.79 -24.08
CA GLU A 99 16.93 12.17 -23.15
C GLU A 99 16.65 10.68 -23.00
N PHE A 100 15.39 10.27 -23.02
CA PHE A 100 15.03 8.85 -23.05
C PHE A 100 15.59 8.14 -24.29
N LYS A 101 15.46 8.74 -25.48
CA LYS A 101 16.06 8.20 -26.72
C LYS A 101 17.58 8.04 -26.62
N LYS A 102 18.27 8.97 -25.95
CA LYS A 102 19.73 8.86 -25.69
C LYS A 102 20.06 7.76 -24.69
N ALA A 103 19.21 7.56 -23.68
CA ALA A 103 19.37 6.53 -22.65
C ALA A 103 19.02 5.12 -23.14
N LEU A 104 18.19 5.00 -24.18
CA LEU A 104 17.65 3.73 -24.69
C LEU A 104 18.73 2.67 -24.97
N PRO A 105 19.86 2.98 -25.66
CA PRO A 105 20.93 2.00 -25.86
C PRO A 105 21.62 1.57 -24.55
N GLU A 106 21.66 2.42 -23.53
CA GLU A 106 22.20 2.09 -22.22
C GLU A 106 21.28 1.14 -21.46
N PHE A 107 19.96 1.35 -21.54
CA PHE A 107 18.98 0.40 -20.98
C PHE A 107 19.07 -0.96 -21.66
N ILE A 108 19.06 -0.99 -23.01
CA ILE A 108 19.19 -2.23 -23.78
C ILE A 108 20.46 -2.98 -23.40
N LYS A 109 21.59 -2.26 -23.24
CA LYS A 109 22.85 -2.87 -22.81
C LYS A 109 22.78 -3.39 -21.37
N ALA A 110 22.07 -2.71 -20.47
CA ALA A 110 22.00 -3.06 -19.06
C ALA A 110 21.10 -4.26 -18.77
N ILE A 111 19.93 -4.35 -19.43
CA ILE A 111 18.92 -5.36 -19.10
C ILE A 111 18.55 -6.30 -20.25
N GLY A 112 18.95 -5.98 -21.49
CA GLY A 112 18.59 -6.70 -22.71
C GLY A 112 17.48 -5.99 -23.49
N GLU A 113 17.49 -6.12 -24.81
CA GLU A 113 16.53 -5.47 -25.71
C GLU A 113 15.10 -5.96 -25.44
N GLU A 114 14.94 -7.25 -25.17
CA GLU A 114 13.65 -7.88 -24.91
C GLU A 114 13.00 -7.48 -23.57
N TYR A 115 13.72 -6.72 -22.72
CA TYR A 115 13.25 -6.22 -21.43
C TYR A 115 13.03 -4.70 -21.42
N VAL A 116 13.07 -4.07 -22.60
CA VAL A 116 12.82 -2.65 -22.82
C VAL A 116 11.67 -2.53 -23.81
N SER A 117 10.55 -1.96 -23.37
CA SER A 117 9.38 -1.74 -24.24
C SER A 117 9.14 -0.25 -24.48
N THR A 118 8.93 0.08 -25.75
CA THR A 118 8.43 1.38 -26.21
C THR A 118 7.12 1.20 -26.99
N ASP A 119 6.45 0.06 -26.80
CA ASP A 119 5.16 -0.22 -27.42
C ASP A 119 4.06 0.65 -26.80
N GLU A 120 3.16 1.18 -27.62
CA GLU A 120 2.10 2.09 -27.17
C GLU A 120 1.12 1.42 -26.21
N GLU A 121 0.80 0.13 -26.41
CA GLU A 121 -0.12 -0.60 -25.54
C GLU A 121 0.50 -0.83 -24.16
N ASP A 122 1.79 -1.18 -24.11
CA ASP A 122 2.53 -1.34 -22.85
C ASP A 122 2.62 -0.01 -22.11
N ILE A 123 2.98 1.08 -22.80
CA ILE A 123 3.07 2.42 -22.21
C ILE A 123 1.72 2.85 -21.64
N GLN A 124 0.62 2.64 -22.37
CA GLN A 124 -0.71 3.00 -21.92
C GLN A 124 -1.14 2.17 -20.69
N PHE A 125 -0.89 0.86 -20.71
CA PHE A 125 -1.22 -0.03 -19.60
C PHE A 125 -0.47 0.33 -18.31
N HIS A 126 0.76 0.84 -18.43
CA HIS A 126 1.60 1.19 -17.29
C HIS A 126 1.52 2.66 -16.86
N GLY A 127 0.80 3.51 -17.58
CA GLY A 127 0.55 4.91 -17.21
C GLY A 127 -0.80 5.16 -16.53
N TRP A 128 -1.68 4.16 -16.50
CA TRP A 128 -3.08 4.29 -16.10
C TRP A 128 -3.54 3.11 -15.22
N SER A 129 -4.40 3.37 -14.23
CA SER A 129 -5.10 2.34 -13.47
C SER A 129 -6.62 2.47 -13.64
N ASN A 130 -7.26 1.40 -14.11
CA ASN A 130 -8.71 1.35 -14.32
C ASN A 130 -9.53 1.39 -13.02
N VAL A 131 -8.89 1.15 -11.87
CA VAL A 131 -9.52 1.18 -10.55
C VAL A 131 -9.22 2.48 -9.78
N SER A 132 -8.38 3.35 -10.35
CA SER A 132 -8.06 4.65 -9.76
C SER A 132 -8.98 5.76 -10.28
N SER A 133 -9.41 6.64 -9.39
CA SER A 133 -10.14 7.87 -9.73
C SER A 133 -9.23 9.06 -10.04
N SER A 134 -7.90 8.92 -9.89
CA SER A 134 -6.92 10.03 -9.95
C SER A 134 -5.83 9.83 -11.02
N ASN A 135 -6.22 9.34 -12.20
CA ASN A 135 -5.26 9.15 -13.29
C ASN A 135 -4.92 10.46 -14.02
N LEU A 136 -3.72 10.52 -14.59
CA LEU A 136 -3.26 11.59 -15.48
C LEU A 136 -3.17 11.11 -16.93
N ASP A 137 -3.27 12.04 -17.88
CA ASP A 137 -3.11 11.76 -19.30
C ASP A 137 -1.63 11.58 -19.72
N THR A 138 -0.68 12.00 -18.87
CA THR A 138 0.75 11.87 -19.15
C THR A 138 1.23 10.43 -18.91
N LEU A 139 1.89 9.86 -19.93
CA LEU A 139 2.37 8.48 -19.95
C LEU A 139 3.90 8.42 -19.82
N PRO A 140 4.47 7.29 -19.35
CA PRO A 140 5.91 7.07 -19.40
C PRO A 140 6.41 7.00 -20.85
N PHE A 141 7.69 7.30 -21.08
CA PHE A 141 8.33 7.18 -22.40
C PHE A 141 8.64 5.73 -22.79
N GLY A 142 8.69 4.82 -21.81
CA GLY A 142 8.91 3.40 -22.00
C GLY A 142 8.79 2.60 -20.70
N VAL A 143 8.75 1.28 -20.83
CA VAL A 143 8.63 0.32 -19.72
C VAL A 143 9.88 -0.55 -19.68
N LEU A 144 10.44 -0.73 -18.48
CA LEU A 144 11.67 -1.50 -18.23
C LEU A 144 11.34 -2.68 -17.31
N TYR A 145 11.75 -3.89 -17.69
CA TYR A 145 11.39 -5.14 -17.01
C TYR A 145 12.60 -5.86 -16.38
N PRO A 146 13.22 -5.32 -15.32
CA PRO A 146 14.39 -5.93 -14.69
C PRO A 146 14.10 -7.30 -14.07
N LYS A 147 15.13 -8.13 -13.93
CA LYS A 147 15.11 -9.48 -13.35
C LYS A 147 15.88 -9.60 -12.03
N SER A 148 16.63 -8.57 -11.64
CA SER A 148 17.50 -8.58 -10.46
C SER A 148 17.65 -7.20 -9.83
N THR A 149 18.08 -7.17 -8.56
CA THR A 149 18.39 -5.93 -7.84
C THR A 149 19.49 -5.13 -8.55
N GLU A 150 20.47 -5.82 -9.15
CA GLU A 150 21.58 -5.23 -9.88
C GLU A 150 21.12 -4.54 -11.16
N GLU A 151 20.17 -5.14 -11.88
CA GLU A 151 19.55 -4.51 -13.07
C GLU A 151 18.74 -3.27 -12.67
N VAL A 152 17.99 -3.31 -11.57
CA VAL A 152 17.27 -2.13 -11.03
C VAL A 152 18.27 -1.01 -10.65
N SER A 153 19.39 -1.37 -10.01
CA SER A 153 20.49 -0.42 -9.72
C SER A 153 21.08 0.18 -10.99
N ALA A 154 21.27 -0.60 -12.04
CA ALA A 154 21.77 -0.11 -13.32
C ALA A 154 20.79 0.85 -14.00
N ILE A 155 19.50 0.51 -14.01
CA ILE A 155 18.42 1.39 -14.51
C ILE A 155 18.43 2.72 -13.74
N ALA A 156 18.48 2.67 -12.41
CA ALA A 156 18.47 3.87 -11.57
C ALA A 156 19.68 4.78 -11.87
N LYS A 157 20.87 4.22 -12.06
CA LYS A 157 22.07 4.99 -12.46
C LYS A 157 21.91 5.67 -13.82
N ILE A 158 21.33 4.99 -14.80
CA ILE A 158 21.06 5.56 -16.13
C ILE A 158 20.02 6.68 -15.99
N CYS A 159 18.94 6.45 -15.24
CA CYS A 159 17.92 7.46 -14.99
C CYS A 159 18.50 8.68 -14.27
N HIS A 160 19.36 8.47 -13.27
CA HIS A 160 20.06 9.54 -12.56
C HIS A 160 20.93 10.39 -13.50
N LYS A 161 21.70 9.73 -14.38
CA LYS A 161 22.53 10.39 -15.39
C LYS A 161 21.71 11.24 -16.38
N HIS A 162 20.58 10.70 -16.85
CA HIS A 162 19.71 11.36 -17.85
C HIS A 162 18.57 12.18 -17.23
N LYS A 163 18.50 12.24 -15.89
CA LYS A 163 17.44 12.90 -15.11
C LYS A 163 16.03 12.41 -15.48
N LEU A 164 15.89 11.12 -15.77
CA LEU A 164 14.61 10.52 -16.12
C LEU A 164 13.84 10.13 -14.85
N PRO A 165 12.58 10.56 -14.68
CA PRO A 165 11.70 10.06 -13.63
C PRO A 165 11.53 8.54 -13.70
N MET A 166 11.35 7.93 -12.53
CA MET A 166 11.17 6.49 -12.35
C MET A 166 9.89 6.23 -11.56
N VAL A 167 8.96 5.51 -12.16
CA VAL A 167 7.73 5.03 -11.49
C VAL A 167 7.84 3.52 -11.32
N GLY A 168 7.79 3.03 -10.08
CA GLY A 168 7.82 1.60 -9.80
C GLY A 168 6.45 0.95 -10.04
N TYR A 169 6.44 -0.22 -10.67
CA TYR A 169 5.23 -0.95 -10.98
C TYR A 169 5.36 -2.41 -10.55
N SER A 170 4.33 -2.92 -9.86
CA SER A 170 4.25 -4.31 -9.41
C SER A 170 2.86 -4.86 -9.75
N GLY A 171 1.93 -4.97 -8.79
CA GLY A 171 0.60 -5.52 -9.06
C GLY A 171 -0.32 -4.64 -9.91
N GLY A 172 -0.02 -3.35 -10.07
CA GLY A 172 -0.86 -2.41 -10.85
C GLY A 172 -2.20 -2.03 -10.20
N THR A 173 -2.42 -2.36 -8.92
CA THR A 173 -3.76 -2.34 -8.28
C THR A 173 -4.01 -1.16 -7.34
N SER A 174 -3.11 -0.19 -7.27
CA SER A 174 -3.23 1.00 -6.40
C SER A 174 -4.35 1.96 -6.85
N LEU A 175 -4.94 2.71 -5.91
CA LEU A 175 -6.18 3.48 -6.16
C LEU A 175 -6.02 5.01 -6.27
N GLU A 176 -4.93 5.60 -5.76
CA GLU A 176 -4.79 7.07 -5.68
C GLU A 176 -3.86 7.69 -6.77
N GLY A 177 -3.78 7.09 -7.96
CA GLY A 177 -2.97 7.63 -9.06
C GLY A 177 -1.46 7.38 -8.93
N HIS A 178 -1.06 6.36 -8.16
CA HIS A 178 0.34 6.07 -7.84
C HIS A 178 1.22 5.80 -9.07
N LEU A 179 0.62 5.23 -10.11
CA LEU A 179 1.29 4.80 -11.35
C LEU A 179 1.35 5.92 -12.40
N SER A 180 0.65 7.03 -12.18
CA SER A 180 0.60 8.10 -13.19
C SER A 180 1.94 8.81 -13.31
N ALA A 181 2.43 8.91 -14.55
CA ALA A 181 3.74 9.46 -14.88
C ALA A 181 3.65 10.96 -15.18
N ALA A 182 3.39 11.78 -14.15
CA ALA A 182 3.14 13.23 -14.31
C ALA A 182 4.21 14.01 -15.10
N TYR A 183 5.44 13.50 -15.12
CA TYR A 183 6.58 14.09 -15.81
C TYR A 183 7.18 13.18 -16.88
N GLY A 184 6.43 12.17 -17.34
CA GLY A 184 6.93 11.11 -18.21
C GLY A 184 7.96 10.24 -17.49
N GLY A 185 9.10 10.00 -18.15
CA GLY A 185 10.18 9.16 -17.62
C GLY A 185 10.02 7.70 -17.99
N VAL A 186 10.36 6.78 -17.08
CA VAL A 186 10.24 5.33 -17.31
C VAL A 186 9.39 4.67 -16.23
N CYS A 187 8.60 3.69 -16.64
CA CYS A 187 7.98 2.74 -15.73
C CYS A 187 8.92 1.55 -15.52
N ILE A 188 9.17 1.16 -14.28
CA ILE A 188 10.00 0.01 -13.91
C ILE A 188 9.06 -1.07 -13.41
N ASP A 189 8.73 -2.03 -14.27
CA ASP A 189 7.86 -3.16 -13.95
C ASP A 189 8.67 -4.34 -13.41
N PHE A 190 8.43 -4.66 -12.14
CA PHE A 190 9.05 -5.78 -11.44
C PHE A 190 8.50 -7.15 -11.84
N SER A 191 7.61 -7.29 -12.83
CA SER A 191 6.94 -8.55 -13.21
C SER A 191 7.89 -9.74 -13.43
N ASN A 192 9.15 -9.50 -13.84
CA ASN A 192 10.19 -10.51 -13.97
C ASN A 192 10.98 -10.81 -12.67
N MET A 193 10.71 -10.07 -11.59
CA MET A 193 11.17 -10.28 -10.23
C MET A 193 10.04 -10.87 -9.37
N ASN A 194 9.65 -12.10 -9.66
CA ASN A 194 8.48 -12.80 -9.10
C ASN A 194 8.84 -14.10 -8.36
N LYS A 195 10.07 -14.22 -7.85
CA LYS A 195 10.52 -15.44 -7.16
C LYS A 195 10.29 -15.39 -5.66
N ILE A 196 9.82 -16.51 -5.11
CA ILE A 196 9.96 -16.82 -3.69
C ILE A 196 11.40 -17.28 -3.47
N ILE A 197 12.20 -16.47 -2.78
CA ILE A 197 13.63 -16.71 -2.57
C ILE A 197 13.86 -17.75 -1.48
N ALA A 198 13.05 -17.70 -0.42
CA ALA A 198 13.10 -18.69 0.65
C ALA A 198 11.83 -18.68 1.50
N ILE A 199 11.44 -19.87 1.97
CA ILE A 199 10.46 -20.08 3.04
C ILE A 199 11.21 -20.72 4.22
N ARG A 200 11.05 -20.17 5.43
CA ARG A 200 11.73 -20.63 6.64
C ARG A 200 10.68 -20.91 7.71
N PRO A 201 10.11 -22.11 7.75
CA PRO A 201 8.98 -22.41 8.63
C PRO A 201 9.33 -22.30 10.11
N ASP A 202 10.53 -22.74 10.51
CA ASP A 202 10.99 -22.71 11.91
C ASP A 202 11.15 -21.27 12.43
N ASP A 203 11.56 -20.35 11.56
CA ASP A 203 11.67 -18.92 11.86
C ASP A 203 10.36 -18.15 11.57
N MET A 204 9.38 -18.83 10.95
CA MET A 204 8.14 -18.31 10.40
C MET A 204 8.36 -17.00 9.63
N ASP A 205 9.26 -17.03 8.65
CA ASP A 205 9.46 -15.93 7.71
C ASP A 205 9.62 -16.44 6.27
N ALA A 206 9.41 -15.54 5.31
CA ALA A 206 9.67 -15.80 3.90
C ALA A 206 10.39 -14.60 3.28
N THR A 207 11.27 -14.85 2.31
CA THR A 207 11.90 -13.80 1.49
C THR A 207 11.40 -13.93 0.05
N VAL A 208 10.92 -12.83 -0.51
CA VAL A 208 10.29 -12.79 -1.83
C VAL A 208 10.77 -11.59 -2.64
N GLN A 209 10.68 -11.70 -3.96
CA GLN A 209 10.82 -10.56 -4.87
C GLN A 209 9.49 -9.78 -5.00
N PRO A 210 9.51 -8.54 -5.51
CA PRO A 210 8.39 -7.60 -5.40
C PRO A 210 7.11 -8.09 -6.07
N SER A 211 7.22 -8.80 -7.20
CA SER A 211 6.06 -9.22 -7.98
C SER A 211 5.54 -10.61 -7.64
N VAL A 212 5.91 -11.15 -6.48
CA VAL A 212 5.23 -12.32 -5.91
C VAL A 212 3.83 -11.91 -5.44
N GLY A 213 2.80 -12.58 -5.94
CA GLY A 213 1.43 -12.45 -5.43
C GLY A 213 1.33 -13.03 -4.02
N TRP A 214 0.65 -12.32 -3.10
CA TRP A 214 0.55 -12.80 -1.71
C TRP A 214 -0.27 -14.09 -1.60
N VAL A 215 -1.26 -14.27 -2.49
CA VAL A 215 -2.02 -15.52 -2.61
C VAL A 215 -1.12 -16.66 -3.07
N ASP A 216 -0.25 -16.42 -4.05
CA ASP A 216 0.68 -17.42 -4.56
C ASP A 216 1.71 -17.83 -3.50
N LEU A 217 2.23 -16.87 -2.73
CA LEU A 217 3.10 -17.14 -1.59
C LEU A 217 2.41 -18.06 -0.57
N ASN A 218 1.18 -17.73 -0.18
CA ASN A 218 0.41 -18.54 0.79
C ASN A 218 0.12 -19.94 0.25
N ASN A 219 -0.21 -20.07 -1.03
CA ASN A 219 -0.43 -21.36 -1.69
C ASN A 219 0.85 -22.21 -1.73
N GLU A 220 2.00 -21.62 -2.03
CA GLU A 220 3.27 -22.35 -2.06
C GLU A 220 3.68 -22.83 -0.65
N ILE A 221 3.53 -21.98 0.38
CA ILE A 221 3.79 -22.36 1.78
C ILE A 221 2.94 -23.58 2.19
N LEU A 222 1.65 -23.57 1.84
CA LEU A 222 0.75 -24.70 2.08
C LEU A 222 1.16 -25.95 1.30
N LYS A 223 1.56 -25.79 0.04
CA LYS A 223 2.04 -26.88 -0.83
C LYS A 223 3.31 -27.54 -0.32
N GLU A 224 4.20 -26.78 0.33
CA GLU A 224 5.38 -27.31 1.04
C GLU A 224 5.03 -28.01 2.38
N GLY A 225 3.75 -28.00 2.78
CA GLY A 225 3.26 -28.70 3.97
C GLY A 225 3.31 -27.88 5.25
N HIS A 226 3.48 -26.56 5.16
CA HIS A 226 3.57 -25.68 6.32
C HIS A 226 2.25 -24.97 6.60
N ARG A 227 1.76 -25.05 7.84
CA ARG A 227 0.55 -24.34 8.30
C ARG A 227 0.85 -22.89 8.66
N LEU A 228 1.49 -22.17 7.74
CA LEU A 228 1.88 -20.77 7.87
C LEU A 228 1.29 -19.94 6.72
N PHE A 229 1.17 -18.64 6.91
CA PHE A 229 0.71 -17.70 5.87
C PHE A 229 1.18 -16.27 6.15
N LEU A 230 1.35 -15.46 5.10
CA LEU A 230 1.36 -13.99 5.20
C LEU A 230 -0.08 -13.55 5.48
N ALA A 231 -0.29 -12.92 6.62
CA ALA A 231 -1.64 -12.71 7.15
C ALA A 231 -2.39 -11.50 6.60
N VAL A 232 -1.64 -10.54 6.03
CA VAL A 232 -2.19 -9.37 5.35
C VAL A 232 -2.88 -9.83 4.08
N ASP A 233 -4.16 -9.48 3.92
CA ASP A 233 -5.04 -10.03 2.89
C ASP A 233 -5.80 -8.95 2.11
N PRO A 234 -5.07 -8.10 1.35
CA PRO A 234 -5.69 -7.10 0.49
C PRO A 234 -6.37 -7.77 -0.71
N GLY A 235 -6.68 -6.98 -1.76
CA GLY A 235 -7.16 -7.49 -3.04
C GLY A 235 -6.34 -8.70 -3.54
N PRO A 236 -6.97 -9.78 -4.08
CA PRO A 236 -6.26 -11.01 -4.45
C PRO A 236 -5.13 -10.83 -5.47
N THR A 237 -5.18 -9.79 -6.30
CA THR A 237 -4.19 -9.49 -7.35
C THR A 237 -3.01 -8.65 -6.85
N ALA A 238 -3.01 -8.24 -5.59
CA ALA A 238 -1.91 -7.47 -5.02
C ALA A 238 -0.63 -8.32 -4.95
N GLN A 239 0.50 -7.65 -5.17
CA GLN A 239 1.83 -8.24 -5.09
C GLN A 239 2.62 -7.58 -3.95
N VAL A 240 3.52 -8.34 -3.33
CA VAL A 240 4.14 -7.99 -2.04
C VAL A 240 4.90 -6.66 -2.09
N GLY A 241 5.54 -6.32 -3.21
CA GLY A 241 6.21 -5.04 -3.40
C GLY A 241 5.26 -3.84 -3.25
N GLY A 242 4.13 -3.88 -3.97
CA GLY A 242 3.08 -2.87 -3.86
C GLY A 242 2.43 -2.85 -2.47
N MET A 243 2.23 -4.01 -1.86
CA MET A 243 1.71 -4.10 -0.48
C MET A 243 2.60 -3.34 0.52
N VAL A 244 3.92 -3.48 0.41
CA VAL A 244 4.87 -2.75 1.26
C VAL A 244 4.90 -1.26 0.89
N ALA A 245 4.94 -0.93 -0.40
CA ALA A 245 5.01 0.46 -0.86
C ALA A 245 3.81 1.29 -0.40
N ASN A 246 2.61 0.70 -0.35
CA ASN A 246 1.39 1.34 0.14
C ASN A 246 1.13 1.11 1.64
N SER A 247 1.92 0.25 2.30
CA SER A 247 1.62 -0.26 3.64
C SER A 247 0.15 -0.73 3.77
N CYS A 248 -0.35 -1.47 2.78
CA CYS A 248 -1.76 -1.84 2.71
C CYS A 248 -2.21 -2.64 3.94
N SER A 249 -3.53 -2.69 4.17
CA SER A 249 -4.15 -3.58 5.15
C SER A 249 -4.95 -4.70 4.48
N GLY A 250 -6.25 -4.79 4.71
CA GLY A 250 -7.07 -5.96 4.43
C GLY A 250 -7.85 -6.44 5.66
N THR A 251 -8.70 -7.43 5.44
CA THR A 251 -9.73 -7.82 6.41
C THR A 251 -9.19 -8.46 7.71
N ASN A 252 -7.97 -8.99 7.69
CA ASN A 252 -7.36 -9.57 8.90
C ASN A 252 -6.50 -8.57 9.69
N CYS A 253 -6.46 -7.29 9.29
CA CYS A 253 -5.63 -6.26 9.92
C CYS A 253 -5.93 -6.11 11.42
N VAL A 254 -7.21 -6.16 11.82
CA VAL A 254 -7.66 -6.15 13.23
C VAL A 254 -6.94 -7.14 14.14
N LYS A 255 -6.48 -8.26 13.57
CA LYS A 255 -5.72 -9.28 14.32
C LYS A 255 -4.22 -9.14 14.17
N TYR A 256 -3.74 -8.85 12.96
CA TYR A 256 -2.32 -9.04 12.61
C TYR A 256 -1.58 -7.75 12.26
N GLY A 257 -2.27 -6.61 12.17
CA GLY A 257 -1.73 -5.32 11.75
C GLY A 257 -1.49 -5.20 10.23
N PRO A 258 -1.22 -3.96 9.76
CA PRO A 258 -0.99 -3.63 8.36
C PRO A 258 0.37 -4.11 7.85
N MET A 259 0.59 -4.06 6.52
CA MET A 259 1.76 -4.63 5.87
C MET A 259 3.11 -4.17 6.44
N ARG A 260 3.26 -2.90 6.83
CA ARG A 260 4.49 -2.39 7.46
C ARG A 260 4.92 -3.20 8.70
N ASP A 261 3.95 -3.72 9.47
CA ASP A 261 4.22 -4.50 10.67
C ASP A 261 4.64 -5.93 10.36
N HIS A 262 4.45 -6.40 9.12
CA HIS A 262 4.90 -7.72 8.67
C HIS A 262 6.31 -7.69 8.09
N VAL A 263 6.90 -6.51 7.84
CA VAL A 263 8.23 -6.40 7.25
C VAL A 263 9.33 -6.75 8.26
N VAL A 264 10.11 -7.78 7.95
CA VAL A 264 11.35 -8.11 8.67
C VAL A 264 12.50 -7.27 8.13
N ASN A 265 12.78 -7.26 6.83
CA ASN A 265 13.77 -6.35 6.23
C ASN A 265 13.46 -6.16 4.73
N LEU A 266 14.08 -5.13 4.14
CA LEU A 266 13.95 -4.79 2.73
C LEU A 266 15.34 -4.63 2.11
N THR A 267 15.47 -5.04 0.85
CA THR A 267 16.52 -4.55 -0.05
C THR A 267 15.90 -3.48 -0.94
N VAL A 268 16.53 -2.30 -1.00
CA VAL A 268 16.01 -1.12 -1.69
C VAL A 268 17.10 -0.53 -2.58
N VAL A 269 16.72 -0.10 -3.79
CA VAL A 269 17.55 0.69 -4.70
C VAL A 269 17.15 2.15 -4.60
N LEU A 270 18.09 3.03 -4.27
CA LEU A 270 17.89 4.48 -4.21
C LEU A 270 17.97 5.12 -5.61
N ALA A 271 17.65 6.42 -5.69
CA ALA A 271 17.58 7.15 -6.95
C ALA A 271 18.91 7.17 -7.73
N ASP A 272 20.04 7.15 -7.02
CA ASP A 272 21.40 7.07 -7.59
C ASP A 272 21.84 5.63 -7.95
N GLY A 273 20.97 4.65 -7.70
CA GLY A 273 21.23 3.23 -7.85
C GLY A 273 22.01 2.59 -6.71
N THR A 274 22.22 3.26 -5.57
CA THR A 274 22.76 2.65 -4.36
C THR A 274 21.82 1.56 -3.86
N ILE A 275 22.36 0.36 -3.61
CA ILE A 275 21.62 -0.77 -3.04
C ILE A 275 21.83 -0.73 -1.52
N LEU A 276 20.74 -0.67 -0.76
CA LEU A 276 20.77 -0.75 0.70
C LEU A 276 19.93 -1.93 1.19
N LYS A 277 20.33 -2.49 2.34
CA LYS A 277 19.52 -3.43 3.11
C LYS A 277 19.16 -2.79 4.43
N THR A 278 17.86 -2.69 4.74
CA THR A 278 17.36 -1.90 5.87
C THR A 278 17.82 -2.43 7.22
N ARG A 279 17.91 -3.75 7.37
CA ARG A 279 18.49 -4.44 8.53
C ARG A 279 18.71 -5.93 8.27
N GLN A 280 19.30 -6.60 9.26
CA GLN A 280 19.39 -8.07 9.31
C GLN A 280 18.04 -8.72 9.62
N ARG A 281 17.98 -10.06 9.56
CA ARG A 281 16.74 -10.85 9.70
C ARG A 281 16.12 -11.02 11.11
N PRO A 282 16.77 -10.77 12.27
CA PRO A 282 16.10 -11.04 13.54
C PRO A 282 14.85 -10.17 13.72
N ARG A 283 13.77 -10.76 14.26
CA ARG A 283 12.48 -10.07 14.42
C ARG A 283 12.59 -8.79 15.25
N LYS A 284 13.50 -8.78 16.23
CA LYS A 284 13.79 -7.64 17.10
C LYS A 284 15.16 -7.07 16.79
N THR A 285 15.26 -5.74 16.77
CA THR A 285 16.52 -5.01 16.72
C THR A 285 16.35 -3.65 17.38
N SER A 286 17.44 -3.12 17.93
CA SER A 286 17.56 -1.72 18.35
C SER A 286 18.84 -1.10 17.76
N ALA A 287 19.40 -1.73 16.71
CA ALA A 287 20.61 -1.27 16.05
C ALA A 287 20.26 -0.17 15.04
N GLY A 288 20.42 1.09 15.44
CA GLY A 288 20.20 2.27 14.59
C GLY A 288 18.72 2.60 14.39
N TYR A 289 18.45 3.41 13.36
CA TYR A 289 17.09 3.85 13.01
C TYR A 289 16.27 2.73 12.36
N ASN A 290 14.94 2.79 12.51
CA ASN A 290 14.03 1.83 11.89
C ASN A 290 13.82 2.18 10.40
N LEU A 291 14.74 1.76 9.55
CA LEU A 291 14.66 2.00 8.11
C LEU A 291 13.51 1.23 7.43
N ASN A 292 12.99 0.14 8.01
CA ASN A 292 11.81 -0.54 7.44
C ASN A 292 10.62 0.42 7.37
N HIS A 293 10.34 1.14 8.45
CA HIS A 293 9.23 2.08 8.51
C HIS A 293 9.50 3.37 7.75
N LEU A 294 10.76 3.64 7.39
CA LEU A 294 11.08 4.74 6.47
C LEU A 294 10.66 4.41 5.03
N PHE A 295 10.79 3.14 4.59
CA PHE A 295 10.50 2.73 3.20
C PHE A 295 9.14 2.06 2.99
N ALA A 296 8.52 1.51 4.05
CA ALA A 296 7.16 0.99 3.96
C ALA A 296 6.15 2.14 4.01
N GLY A 297 5.24 2.19 3.04
CA GLY A 297 4.26 3.28 2.92
C GLY A 297 4.77 4.54 2.19
N THR A 298 5.90 4.47 1.48
CA THR A 298 6.44 5.63 0.73
C THR A 298 5.95 5.73 -0.70
N GLU A 299 5.17 4.78 -1.19
CA GLU A 299 4.57 4.82 -2.54
C GLU A 299 5.62 4.95 -3.66
N GLY A 300 6.81 4.34 -3.44
CA GLY A 300 7.93 4.41 -4.37
C GLY A 300 8.67 5.75 -4.43
N THR A 301 8.34 6.72 -3.57
CA THR A 301 8.96 8.07 -3.60
C THR A 301 10.35 8.14 -2.98
N LEU A 302 10.74 7.19 -2.11
CA LEU A 302 12.06 7.18 -1.45
C LEU A 302 13.01 6.09 -1.96
N GLY A 303 12.50 5.07 -2.64
CA GLY A 303 13.31 3.98 -3.19
C GLY A 303 12.48 2.91 -3.87
N LEU A 304 13.17 2.07 -4.64
CA LEU A 304 12.62 0.91 -5.35
C LEU A 304 12.90 -0.36 -4.55
N ILE A 305 11.86 -1.01 -4.02
CA ILE A 305 12.00 -2.22 -3.20
C ILE A 305 12.22 -3.43 -4.12
N THR A 306 13.29 -4.20 -3.92
CA THR A 306 13.68 -5.32 -4.81
C THR A 306 13.71 -6.69 -4.13
N GLU A 307 13.71 -6.75 -2.80
CA GLU A 307 13.58 -7.97 -2.01
C GLU A 307 12.92 -7.65 -0.68
N ILE A 308 11.97 -8.50 -0.26
CA ILE A 308 11.18 -8.32 0.96
C ILE A 308 11.29 -9.59 1.80
N THR A 309 11.75 -9.49 3.05
CA THR A 309 11.52 -10.53 4.05
C THR A 309 10.29 -10.18 4.88
N VAL A 310 9.30 -11.07 4.93
CA VAL A 310 8.03 -10.91 5.65
C VAL A 310 7.88 -11.91 6.79
N LYS A 311 7.19 -11.53 7.84
CA LYS A 311 6.75 -12.43 8.93
C LYS A 311 5.61 -13.30 8.41
N LEU A 312 5.61 -14.58 8.78
CA LEU A 312 4.51 -15.49 8.59
C LEU A 312 3.80 -15.74 9.92
N GLN A 313 2.51 -16.03 9.86
CA GLN A 313 1.65 -16.36 10.99
C GLN A 313 1.19 -17.81 10.90
N PRO A 314 0.90 -18.48 12.03
CA PRO A 314 0.30 -19.81 11.99
C PRO A 314 -1.16 -19.72 11.55
N ILE A 315 -1.57 -20.62 10.66
CA ILE A 315 -2.97 -20.74 10.25
C ILE A 315 -3.79 -21.28 11.45
N PRO A 316 -4.84 -20.57 11.91
CA PRO A 316 -5.67 -21.02 13.02
C PRO A 316 -6.20 -22.46 12.83
N ASN A 317 -6.32 -23.19 13.94
CA ASN A 317 -6.85 -24.57 13.90
C ASN A 317 -8.35 -24.59 13.66
N VAL A 318 -9.07 -23.62 14.22
CA VAL A 318 -10.52 -23.49 14.09
C VAL A 318 -10.83 -22.08 13.59
N THR A 319 -11.66 -22.00 12.56
CA THR A 319 -12.20 -20.76 12.00
C THR A 319 -13.72 -20.90 11.86
N SER A 320 -14.45 -19.82 12.10
CA SER A 320 -15.89 -19.75 11.86
C SER A 320 -16.25 -18.37 11.29
N VAL A 321 -17.05 -18.35 10.22
CA VAL A 321 -17.57 -17.13 9.60
C VAL A 321 -19.06 -16.99 9.91
N ALA A 322 -19.46 -15.79 10.32
CA ALA A 322 -20.86 -15.45 10.53
C ALA A 322 -21.23 -14.09 9.94
N VAL A 323 -22.49 -13.95 9.54
CA VAL A 323 -23.09 -12.69 9.11
C VAL A 323 -24.24 -12.33 10.05
N GLN A 324 -24.33 -11.06 10.47
CA GLN A 324 -25.44 -10.55 11.27
C GLN A 324 -25.95 -9.23 10.68
N GLN A 325 -27.27 -9.10 10.53
CA GLN A 325 -27.89 -7.91 9.96
C GLN A 325 -28.33 -6.93 11.05
N PHE A 326 -28.30 -5.64 10.72
CA PHE A 326 -28.58 -4.53 11.64
C PHE A 326 -29.58 -3.57 11.02
N PRO A 327 -30.36 -2.84 11.85
CA PRO A 327 -31.30 -1.84 11.36
C PRO A 327 -30.58 -0.63 10.72
N THR A 328 -29.36 -0.31 11.16
CA THR A 328 -28.57 0.82 10.63
C THR A 328 -27.08 0.50 10.62
N VAL A 329 -26.31 1.21 9.78
CA VAL A 329 -24.83 1.15 9.79
C VAL A 329 -24.26 1.58 11.14
N HIS A 330 -24.91 2.52 11.83
CA HIS A 330 -24.51 2.98 13.16
C HIS A 330 -24.59 1.86 14.20
N ALA A 331 -25.72 1.13 14.22
CA ALA A 331 -25.93 -0.02 15.11
C ALA A 331 -24.90 -1.14 14.86
N ALA A 332 -24.56 -1.40 13.60
CA ALA A 332 -23.51 -2.34 13.22
C ALA A 332 -22.13 -1.90 13.76
N CYS A 333 -21.72 -0.65 13.50
CA CYS A 333 -20.46 -0.11 14.01
C CYS A 333 -20.39 -0.11 15.54
N LYS A 334 -21.48 0.26 16.24
CA LYS A 334 -21.56 0.22 17.72
C LYS A 334 -21.38 -1.20 18.27
N THR A 335 -21.96 -2.19 17.61
CA THR A 335 -21.78 -3.60 17.97
C THR A 335 -20.33 -4.02 17.84
N ALA A 336 -19.70 -3.72 16.69
CA ALA A 336 -18.31 -4.06 16.45
C ALA A 336 -17.37 -3.42 17.49
N MET A 337 -17.58 -2.15 17.81
CA MET A 337 -16.87 -1.45 18.87
C MET A 337 -17.01 -2.10 20.25
N ASP A 338 -18.24 -2.46 20.62
CA ASP A 338 -18.52 -3.10 21.91
C ASP A 338 -17.87 -4.48 21.99
N ILE A 339 -17.76 -5.20 20.87
CA ILE A 339 -17.02 -6.48 20.77
C ILE A 339 -15.53 -6.25 21.00
N LEU A 340 -14.90 -5.29 20.31
CA LEU A 340 -13.47 -5.03 20.42
C LEU A 340 -13.04 -4.63 21.85
N LYS A 341 -13.89 -3.88 22.56
CA LYS A 341 -13.61 -3.43 23.94
C LYS A 341 -13.53 -4.56 24.96
N GLU A 342 -14.07 -5.73 24.65
CA GLU A 342 -13.94 -6.91 25.52
C GLU A 342 -12.56 -7.55 25.42
N GLY A 343 -11.73 -7.14 24.45
CA GLY A 343 -10.39 -7.68 24.27
C GLY A 343 -10.38 -9.09 23.69
N ILE A 344 -11.50 -9.57 23.15
CA ILE A 344 -11.55 -10.86 22.45
C ILE A 344 -10.91 -10.73 21.06
N PRO A 345 -9.96 -11.60 20.69
CA PRO A 345 -9.27 -11.49 19.40
C PRO A 345 -10.20 -11.91 18.26
N MET A 346 -10.67 -10.94 17.48
CA MET A 346 -11.41 -11.18 16.24
C MET A 346 -10.44 -11.40 15.09
N ALA A 347 -10.72 -12.35 14.20
CA ALA A 347 -9.88 -12.56 13.02
C ALA A 347 -10.22 -11.58 11.89
N ALA A 348 -11.47 -11.14 11.82
CA ALA A 348 -11.93 -10.05 10.96
C ALA A 348 -13.29 -9.54 11.45
N LEU A 349 -13.56 -8.26 11.24
CA LEU A 349 -14.79 -7.59 11.68
C LEU A 349 -15.15 -6.50 10.68
N GLU A 350 -16.04 -6.85 9.76
CA GLU A 350 -16.22 -6.15 8.49
C GLU A 350 -17.66 -5.66 8.32
N LEU A 351 -17.84 -4.48 7.74
CA LEU A 351 -19.15 -3.90 7.43
C LEU A 351 -19.45 -3.95 5.92
N MET A 352 -20.70 -4.24 5.57
CA MET A 352 -21.32 -3.87 4.29
C MET A 352 -22.66 -3.20 4.59
N ASP A 353 -22.95 -2.08 3.94
CA ASP A 353 -24.24 -1.41 4.07
C ASP A 353 -25.36 -2.08 3.22
N ASP A 354 -26.56 -1.54 3.31
CA ASP A 354 -27.73 -1.94 2.51
C ASP A 354 -27.45 -1.98 1.01
N GLN A 355 -26.77 -0.96 0.45
CA GLN A 355 -26.48 -0.88 -0.97
C GLN A 355 -25.52 -1.99 -1.43
N HIS A 356 -24.54 -2.31 -0.61
CA HIS A 356 -23.66 -3.44 -0.85
C HIS A 356 -24.40 -4.79 -0.78
N MET A 357 -25.35 -4.94 0.15
CA MET A 357 -26.17 -6.16 0.22
C MET A 357 -27.09 -6.30 -1.02
N ILE A 358 -27.59 -5.19 -1.58
CA ILE A 358 -28.28 -5.18 -2.88
C ILE A 358 -27.37 -5.72 -3.99
N TRP A 359 -26.12 -5.26 -4.06
CA TRP A 359 -25.16 -5.74 -5.07
C TRP A 359 -24.83 -7.22 -4.88
N VAL A 360 -24.63 -7.69 -3.64
CA VAL A 360 -24.45 -9.12 -3.34
C VAL A 360 -25.62 -9.93 -3.89
N ASN A 361 -26.86 -9.54 -3.58
CA ASN A 361 -28.08 -10.24 -4.04
C ASN A 361 -28.21 -10.29 -5.57
N ASN A 362 -27.78 -9.25 -6.27
CA ASN A 362 -27.89 -9.14 -7.74
C ASN A 362 -26.75 -9.81 -8.51
N SER A 363 -25.64 -10.09 -7.83
CA SER A 363 -24.42 -10.59 -8.46
C SER A 363 -24.40 -12.11 -8.71
N GLY A 364 -25.21 -12.87 -7.96
CA GLY A 364 -25.17 -14.33 -7.97
C GLY A 364 -23.97 -14.95 -7.22
N TYR A 365 -23.14 -14.14 -6.54
CA TYR A 365 -22.03 -14.65 -5.71
C TYR A 365 -22.50 -15.37 -4.45
N ALA A 366 -23.65 -14.96 -3.89
CA ALA A 366 -24.27 -15.64 -2.77
C ALA A 366 -25.52 -16.41 -3.25
N LYS A 367 -25.58 -17.70 -2.92
CA LYS A 367 -26.76 -18.56 -3.12
C LYS A 367 -27.92 -18.08 -2.23
N ARG A 368 -27.58 -17.61 -1.03
CA ARG A 368 -28.53 -17.00 -0.09
C ARG A 368 -28.88 -15.58 -0.53
N LYS A 369 -30.18 -15.28 -0.57
CA LYS A 369 -30.66 -13.89 -0.61
C LYS A 369 -30.73 -13.32 0.78
N TRP A 370 -30.14 -12.15 0.97
CA TRP A 370 -30.13 -11.39 2.20
C TRP A 370 -31.23 -10.32 2.18
N GLU A 371 -31.70 -9.90 3.36
CA GLU A 371 -32.42 -8.64 3.43
C GLU A 371 -31.48 -7.49 3.03
N GLU A 372 -32.01 -6.45 2.40
CA GLU A 372 -31.25 -5.28 1.95
C GLU A 372 -30.99 -4.32 3.13
N LYS A 373 -30.28 -4.84 4.14
CA LYS A 373 -29.94 -4.17 5.40
C LYS A 373 -28.44 -4.21 5.65
N PRO A 374 -27.88 -3.23 6.38
CA PRO A 374 -26.50 -3.28 6.82
C PRO A 374 -26.16 -4.59 7.53
N ALA A 375 -24.97 -5.12 7.29
CA ALA A 375 -24.52 -6.40 7.83
C ALA A 375 -23.08 -6.35 8.33
N LEU A 376 -22.84 -7.00 9.46
CA LEU A 376 -21.48 -7.34 9.91
C LEU A 376 -21.12 -8.73 9.42
N PHE A 377 -19.94 -8.82 8.80
CA PHE A 377 -19.26 -10.06 8.47
C PHE A 377 -18.16 -10.28 9.52
N MET A 378 -18.28 -11.36 10.28
CA MET A 378 -17.40 -11.68 11.40
C MET A 378 -16.65 -12.97 11.11
N LYS A 379 -15.33 -12.93 11.33
CA LYS A 379 -14.48 -14.13 11.32
C LYS A 379 -13.95 -14.36 12.73
N PHE A 380 -14.31 -15.49 13.29
CA PHE A 380 -13.82 -16.01 14.56
C PHE A 380 -12.69 -17.00 14.27
N ALA A 381 -11.61 -16.94 15.05
CA ALA A 381 -10.52 -17.90 14.89
C ALA A 381 -9.76 -18.14 16.19
N GLY A 382 -9.39 -19.40 16.43
CA GLY A 382 -8.74 -19.82 17.66
C GLY A 382 -7.98 -21.14 17.53
N ALA A 383 -7.34 -21.52 18.64
CA ALA A 383 -6.63 -22.79 18.75
C ALA A 383 -7.58 -23.98 18.94
N SER A 384 -8.80 -23.73 19.44
CA SER A 384 -9.82 -24.75 19.74
C SER A 384 -11.24 -24.23 19.51
N GLU A 385 -12.22 -25.15 19.49
CA GLU A 385 -13.63 -24.81 19.35
C GLU A 385 -14.14 -23.98 20.53
N GLU A 386 -13.65 -24.21 21.76
CA GLU A 386 -14.03 -23.45 22.95
C GLU A 386 -13.62 -21.98 22.84
N THR A 387 -12.44 -21.72 22.28
CA THR A 387 -11.96 -20.34 22.06
C THR A 387 -12.88 -19.60 21.09
N VAL A 388 -13.28 -20.27 20.01
CA VAL A 388 -14.22 -19.71 19.02
C VAL A 388 -15.61 -19.54 19.61
N ALA A 389 -16.08 -20.49 20.42
CA ALA A 389 -17.37 -20.44 21.08
C ALA A 389 -17.48 -19.24 22.05
N GLU A 390 -16.41 -18.93 22.79
CA GLU A 390 -16.38 -17.76 23.67
C GLU A 390 -16.43 -16.45 22.86
N GLN A 391 -15.70 -16.34 21.75
CA GLN A 391 -15.77 -15.17 20.87
C GLN A 391 -17.21 -14.98 20.31
N VAL A 392 -17.84 -16.07 19.88
CA VAL A 392 -19.23 -16.05 19.38
C VAL A 392 -20.21 -15.64 20.48
N LYS A 393 -20.03 -16.14 21.71
CA LYS A 393 -20.88 -15.79 22.85
C LYS A 393 -20.82 -14.29 23.14
N VAL A 394 -19.62 -13.72 23.23
CA VAL A 394 -19.43 -12.29 23.42
C VAL A 394 -20.05 -11.49 22.28
N ALA A 395 -19.83 -11.90 21.03
CA ALA A 395 -20.44 -11.23 19.87
C ALA A 395 -21.97 -11.19 19.96
N LYS A 396 -22.61 -12.31 20.33
CA LYS A 396 -24.07 -12.37 20.56
C LYS A 396 -24.52 -11.42 21.67
N GLU A 397 -23.83 -11.46 22.81
CA GLU A 397 -24.18 -10.63 23.97
C GLU A 397 -24.09 -9.13 23.66
N LYS A 398 -23.08 -8.71 22.89
CA LYS A 398 -22.96 -7.29 22.49
C LYS A 398 -23.97 -6.89 21.42
N ALA A 399 -24.19 -7.76 20.43
CA ALA A 399 -25.13 -7.50 19.34
C ALA A 399 -26.58 -7.38 19.81
N ALA A 400 -26.97 -8.09 20.88
CA ALA A 400 -28.33 -8.08 21.43
C ALA A 400 -28.82 -6.69 21.88
N LYS A 401 -27.93 -5.70 22.06
CA LYS A 401 -28.30 -4.30 22.34
C LYS A 401 -28.81 -3.55 21.11
N TYR A 402 -28.50 -4.05 19.91
CA TYR A 402 -28.55 -3.29 18.66
C TYR A 402 -29.31 -3.99 17.53
N THR A 403 -29.53 -5.31 17.64
CA THR A 403 -30.29 -6.09 16.66
C THR A 403 -30.87 -7.36 17.29
N ASP A 404 -32.05 -7.76 16.82
CA ASP A 404 -32.65 -9.07 17.11
C ASP A 404 -32.36 -10.09 15.99
N SER A 405 -31.67 -9.68 14.92
CA SER A 405 -31.31 -10.60 13.84
C SER A 405 -30.33 -11.67 14.31
N PRO A 406 -30.54 -12.95 13.95
CA PRO A 406 -29.65 -14.02 14.35
C PRO A 406 -28.29 -13.91 13.67
N LEU A 407 -27.27 -14.53 14.29
CA LEU A 407 -26.01 -14.82 13.61
C LEU A 407 -26.20 -15.97 12.63
N HIS A 408 -25.98 -15.71 11.36
CA HIS A 408 -25.99 -16.71 10.30
C HIS A 408 -24.58 -17.24 10.08
N PHE A 409 -24.31 -18.46 10.57
CA PHE A 409 -23.03 -19.14 10.38
C PHE A 409 -22.99 -19.88 9.04
N GLY A 410 -21.81 -19.92 8.42
CA GLY A 410 -21.54 -20.88 7.35
C GLY A 410 -21.51 -22.31 7.93
N ARG A 411 -22.29 -23.24 7.35
CA ARG A 411 -22.46 -24.61 7.88
C ARG A 411 -21.25 -25.49 7.60
N ASP A 412 -20.52 -25.20 6.53
CA ASP A 412 -19.33 -25.93 6.08
C ASP A 412 -18.31 -24.93 5.51
N GLN A 413 -17.15 -25.43 5.09
CA GLN A 413 -16.09 -24.57 4.53
C GLN A 413 -16.53 -23.86 3.25
N GLU A 414 -17.32 -24.52 2.40
CA GLU A 414 -17.82 -23.93 1.15
C GLU A 414 -18.71 -22.72 1.43
N GLU A 415 -19.67 -22.83 2.36
CA GLU A 415 -20.53 -21.72 2.75
C GLU A 415 -19.74 -20.61 3.46
N GLN A 416 -18.75 -20.95 4.29
CA GLN A 416 -17.88 -19.93 4.90
C GLN A 416 -17.07 -19.15 3.85
N ASP A 417 -16.52 -19.85 2.87
CA ASP A 417 -15.77 -19.23 1.76
C ASP A 417 -16.70 -18.37 0.88
N GLU A 418 -17.92 -18.83 0.62
CA GLU A 418 -18.95 -18.09 -0.13
C GLU A 418 -19.31 -16.77 0.58
N LEU A 419 -19.63 -16.83 1.89
CA LEU A 419 -19.94 -15.66 2.70
C LEU A 419 -18.79 -14.66 2.74
N TRP A 420 -17.56 -15.16 2.92
CA TRP A 420 -16.39 -14.30 2.99
C TRP A 420 -16.03 -13.69 1.64
N SER A 421 -16.18 -14.46 0.56
CA SER A 421 -15.93 -14.03 -0.81
C SER A 421 -16.82 -12.86 -1.22
N ALA A 422 -18.09 -12.85 -0.79
CA ALA A 422 -18.99 -11.72 -1.02
C ALA A 422 -18.43 -10.40 -0.46
N ARG A 423 -17.90 -10.43 0.78
CA ARG A 423 -17.24 -9.26 1.39
C ARG A 423 -15.92 -8.91 0.70
N LYS A 424 -15.09 -9.90 0.40
CA LYS A 424 -13.77 -9.70 -0.22
C LYS A 424 -13.87 -9.08 -1.61
N ASN A 425 -14.94 -9.37 -2.35
CA ASN A 425 -15.16 -8.87 -3.71
C ASN A 425 -16.04 -7.61 -3.78
N ALA A 426 -16.32 -6.94 -2.65
CA ALA A 426 -17.27 -5.83 -2.61
C ALA A 426 -16.97 -4.70 -3.62
N LEU A 427 -15.70 -4.39 -3.88
CA LEU A 427 -15.30 -3.47 -4.95
C LEU A 427 -15.79 -3.94 -6.32
N TYR A 428 -15.48 -5.17 -6.70
CA TYR A 428 -15.89 -5.72 -8.00
C TYR A 428 -17.42 -5.86 -8.12
N LEU A 429 -18.13 -6.10 -7.01
CA LEU A 429 -19.58 -6.10 -6.99
C LEU A 429 -20.15 -4.71 -7.30
N ALA A 430 -19.53 -3.66 -6.77
CA ALA A 430 -19.89 -2.27 -7.09
C ALA A 430 -19.59 -1.94 -8.56
N LEU A 431 -18.39 -2.26 -9.03
CA LEU A 431 -17.99 -2.02 -10.43
C LEU A 431 -18.89 -2.79 -11.42
N ALA A 432 -19.35 -4.00 -11.08
CA ALA A 432 -20.28 -4.75 -11.91
C ALA A 432 -21.67 -4.10 -12.04
N ALA A 433 -22.01 -3.13 -11.17
CA ALA A 433 -23.23 -2.35 -11.25
C ALA A 433 -23.09 -1.08 -12.11
N GLU A 434 -21.90 -0.79 -12.65
CA GLU A 434 -21.68 0.31 -13.59
C GLU A 434 -22.55 0.16 -14.84
N LYS A 435 -23.11 1.29 -15.27
CA LYS A 435 -23.83 1.43 -16.54
C LYS A 435 -22.94 2.15 -17.56
N ASP A 436 -23.25 2.00 -18.84
CA ASP A 436 -22.51 2.66 -19.92
C ASP A 436 -22.36 4.17 -19.64
N GLY A 437 -21.11 4.64 -19.59
CA GLY A 437 -20.76 6.04 -19.31
C GLY A 437 -20.52 6.39 -17.84
N MET A 438 -20.79 5.49 -16.90
CA MET A 438 -20.44 5.69 -15.49
C MET A 438 -18.96 5.42 -15.22
N LYS A 439 -18.45 6.03 -14.14
CA LYS A 439 -17.16 5.76 -13.51
C LYS A 439 -17.38 5.44 -12.03
N ALA A 440 -16.40 4.79 -11.40
CA ALA A 440 -16.37 4.60 -9.96
C ALA A 440 -15.35 5.51 -9.29
N TRP A 441 -15.74 6.12 -8.18
CA TRP A 441 -14.82 6.72 -7.22
C TRP A 441 -14.75 5.83 -5.99
N THR A 442 -13.54 5.35 -5.68
CA THR A 442 -13.24 4.62 -4.45
C THR A 442 -12.47 5.54 -3.52
N THR A 443 -12.85 5.59 -2.25
CA THR A 443 -12.15 6.37 -1.24
C THR A 443 -12.24 5.69 0.11
N ASP A 444 -11.36 6.08 1.02
CA ASP A 444 -11.23 5.51 2.34
C ASP A 444 -10.78 6.56 3.36
N VAL A 445 -11.24 6.37 4.58
CA VAL A 445 -10.92 7.19 5.75
C VAL A 445 -10.81 6.25 6.95
N ALA A 446 -9.90 6.55 7.87
CA ALA A 446 -9.87 5.87 9.16
C ALA A 446 -9.98 6.89 10.29
N VAL A 447 -10.68 6.51 11.35
CA VAL A 447 -10.94 7.37 12.51
C VAL A 447 -10.69 6.59 13.80
N PRO A 448 -10.44 7.26 14.94
CA PRO A 448 -10.47 6.61 16.23
C PRO A 448 -11.77 5.83 16.38
N LEU A 449 -11.68 4.61 16.93
CA LEU A 449 -12.83 3.70 17.00
C LEU A 449 -14.08 4.40 17.58
N SER A 450 -13.91 5.28 18.58
CA SER A 450 -15.00 6.06 19.20
C SER A 450 -15.83 6.90 18.25
N GLN A 451 -15.26 7.35 17.14
CA GLN A 451 -15.90 8.23 16.15
C GLN A 451 -16.53 7.44 14.99
N LEU A 452 -16.10 6.18 14.79
CA LEU A 452 -16.47 5.37 13.62
C LEU A 452 -17.98 5.26 13.38
N PRO A 453 -18.84 4.97 14.38
CA PRO A 453 -20.27 4.82 14.13
C PRO A 453 -20.92 6.08 13.53
N ASP A 454 -20.55 7.25 14.06
CA ASP A 454 -21.12 8.52 13.64
C ASP A 454 -20.59 8.94 12.27
N ILE A 455 -19.29 8.71 12.01
CA ILE A 455 -18.66 9.06 10.73
C ILE A 455 -19.17 8.18 9.58
N VAL A 456 -19.28 6.86 9.78
CA VAL A 456 -19.83 5.95 8.75
C VAL A 456 -21.27 6.31 8.42
N MET A 457 -22.08 6.65 9.42
CA MET A 457 -23.45 7.11 9.22
C MET A 457 -23.51 8.41 8.41
N LYS A 458 -22.67 9.41 8.74
CA LYS A 458 -22.59 10.68 8.00
C LYS A 458 -22.11 10.50 6.57
N ALA A 459 -21.16 9.60 6.34
CA ALA A 459 -20.67 9.25 5.01
C ALA A 459 -21.79 8.64 4.16
N LYS A 460 -22.50 7.63 4.68
CA LYS A 460 -23.66 7.04 4.01
C LYS A 460 -24.74 8.08 3.70
N GLN A 461 -25.07 8.94 4.67
CA GLN A 461 -26.06 10.00 4.47
C GLN A 461 -25.62 10.97 3.36
N SER A 462 -24.34 11.33 3.31
CA SER A 462 -23.82 12.25 2.28
C SER A 462 -23.93 11.66 0.86
N ILE A 463 -23.73 10.35 0.69
CA ILE A 463 -23.95 9.66 -0.59
C ILE A 463 -25.44 9.72 -0.97
N THR A 464 -26.32 9.40 -0.03
CA THR A 464 -27.78 9.38 -0.26
C THR A 464 -28.34 10.77 -0.57
N ASP A 465 -27.97 11.79 0.20
CA ASP A 465 -28.41 13.17 0.01
C ASP A 465 -27.97 13.75 -1.34
N ALA A 466 -26.79 13.33 -1.81
CA ALA A 466 -26.26 13.70 -3.12
C ALA A 466 -26.94 12.96 -4.29
N GLY A 467 -27.79 11.95 -4.02
CA GLY A 467 -28.44 11.14 -5.04
C GLY A 467 -27.47 10.25 -5.84
N LEU A 468 -26.30 9.93 -5.27
CA LEU A 468 -25.30 9.08 -5.90
C LEU A 468 -25.63 7.60 -5.69
N LEU A 469 -25.35 6.78 -6.70
CA LEU A 469 -25.41 5.32 -6.56
C LEU A 469 -24.13 4.85 -5.88
N GLY A 470 -24.20 4.58 -4.58
CA GLY A 470 -23.02 4.17 -3.83
C GLY A 470 -23.34 3.67 -2.43
N GLY A 471 -22.32 3.11 -1.79
CA GLY A 471 -22.45 2.58 -0.45
C GLY A 471 -21.16 2.70 0.35
N VAL A 472 -21.30 2.42 1.65
CA VAL A 472 -20.18 2.30 2.58
C VAL A 472 -19.95 0.85 2.98
N LEU A 473 -18.68 0.50 3.14
CA LEU A 473 -18.21 -0.77 3.65
C LEU A 473 -16.96 -0.50 4.51
N GLY A 474 -16.42 -1.48 5.22
CA GLY A 474 -15.22 -1.16 6.01
C GLY A 474 -14.58 -2.29 6.78
N HIS A 475 -13.28 -2.13 7.01
CA HIS A 475 -12.49 -2.80 8.03
C HIS A 475 -12.77 -2.13 9.38
N ILE A 476 -14.02 -2.22 9.83
CA ILE A 476 -14.47 -1.47 11.01
C ILE A 476 -13.81 -1.95 12.31
N GLY A 477 -13.23 -3.16 12.29
CA GLY A 477 -12.33 -3.67 13.32
C GLY A 477 -11.14 -2.74 13.63
N ASP A 478 -10.66 -2.03 12.60
CA ASP A 478 -9.49 -1.16 12.64
C ASP A 478 -9.84 0.33 12.60
N GLY A 479 -11.13 0.68 12.63
CA GLY A 479 -11.58 2.06 12.51
C GLY A 479 -11.54 2.61 11.09
N ASN A 480 -11.38 1.76 10.07
CA ASN A 480 -11.32 2.15 8.67
C ASN A 480 -12.62 1.82 7.93
N TYR A 481 -13.15 2.80 7.21
CA TYR A 481 -14.24 2.59 6.27
C TYR A 481 -13.88 3.08 4.88
N HIS A 482 -14.60 2.51 3.92
CA HIS A 482 -14.49 2.72 2.49
C HIS A 482 -15.83 3.22 1.98
N ALA A 483 -15.79 4.04 0.93
CA ALA A 483 -16.96 4.43 0.16
C ALA A 483 -16.71 4.17 -1.32
N ILE A 484 -17.71 3.60 -1.99
CA ILE A 484 -17.68 3.36 -3.43
C ILE A 484 -18.91 4.01 -4.04
N MET A 485 -18.69 4.94 -4.96
CA MET A 485 -19.75 5.71 -5.61
C MET A 485 -19.59 5.61 -7.12
N LEU A 486 -20.68 5.27 -7.80
CA LEU A 486 -20.80 5.27 -9.25
C LEU A 486 -21.43 6.59 -9.69
N TYR A 487 -20.81 7.25 -10.66
CA TYR A 487 -21.21 8.59 -11.09
C TYR A 487 -21.07 8.74 -12.61
N THR A 488 -21.92 9.58 -13.20
CA THR A 488 -21.78 10.00 -14.60
C THR A 488 -20.86 11.23 -14.71
N PRO A 489 -20.36 11.59 -15.91
CA PRO A 489 -19.54 12.79 -16.08
C PRO A 489 -20.22 14.07 -15.57
N GLU A 490 -21.54 14.17 -15.65
CA GLU A 490 -22.31 15.32 -15.15
C GLU A 490 -22.37 15.39 -13.62
N GLN A 491 -22.10 14.28 -12.93
CA GLN A 491 -22.07 14.17 -11.48
C GLN A 491 -20.64 14.28 -10.91
N ALA A 492 -19.63 14.57 -11.75
CA ALA A 492 -18.23 14.60 -11.34
C ALA A 492 -17.95 15.59 -10.19
N ASP A 493 -18.51 16.80 -10.26
CA ASP A 493 -18.34 17.79 -9.19
C ASP A 493 -19.05 17.35 -7.90
N ILE A 494 -20.23 16.75 -8.02
CA ILE A 494 -21.02 16.26 -6.88
C ILE A 494 -20.26 15.16 -6.13
N VAL A 495 -19.72 14.16 -6.84
CA VAL A 495 -18.95 13.09 -6.19
C VAL A 495 -17.67 13.63 -5.56
N THR A 496 -17.02 14.61 -6.20
CA THR A 496 -15.82 15.26 -5.66
C THR A 496 -16.13 15.96 -4.33
N ASP A 497 -17.20 16.75 -4.26
CA ASP A 497 -17.65 17.42 -3.04
C ASP A 497 -17.97 16.42 -1.91
N VAL A 498 -18.62 15.29 -2.25
CA VAL A 498 -18.94 14.24 -1.28
C VAL A 498 -17.66 13.58 -0.73
N VAL A 499 -16.68 13.27 -1.60
CA VAL A 499 -15.41 12.68 -1.18
C VAL A 499 -14.61 13.64 -0.30
N HIS A 500 -14.47 14.90 -0.69
CA HIS A 500 -13.77 15.91 0.12
C HIS A 500 -14.45 16.10 1.48
N LYS A 501 -15.79 16.16 1.51
CA LYS A 501 -16.55 16.23 2.75
C LYS A 501 -16.31 15.02 3.65
N MET A 502 -16.17 13.81 3.11
CA MET A 502 -15.84 12.62 3.91
C MET A 502 -14.44 12.72 4.53
N VAL A 503 -13.45 13.16 3.76
CA VAL A 503 -12.08 13.39 4.25
C VAL A 503 -12.09 14.44 5.36
N ASP A 504 -12.73 15.59 5.14
CA ASP A 504 -12.83 16.65 6.14
C ASP A 504 -13.52 16.19 7.43
N GLN A 505 -14.61 15.42 7.30
CA GLN A 505 -15.29 14.83 8.45
C GLN A 505 -14.40 13.84 9.22
N GLY A 506 -13.63 13.02 8.51
CA GLY A 506 -12.66 12.11 9.11
C GLY A 506 -11.57 12.84 9.89
N LEU A 507 -10.95 13.85 9.27
CA LEU A 507 -9.91 14.67 9.88
C LEU A 507 -10.44 15.46 11.10
N ALA A 508 -11.63 16.06 10.99
CA ALA A 508 -12.29 16.73 12.11
C ALA A 508 -12.62 15.79 13.27
N ALA A 509 -12.66 14.47 13.03
CA ALA A 509 -12.85 13.43 14.02
C ALA A 509 -11.53 12.81 14.51
N GLU A 510 -10.40 13.53 14.38
CA GLU A 510 -9.06 13.07 14.75
C GLU A 510 -8.60 11.83 13.94
N GLY A 511 -9.18 11.63 12.76
CA GLY A 511 -8.83 10.55 11.83
C GLY A 511 -7.74 10.93 10.83
N THR A 512 -7.65 10.10 9.79
CA THR A 512 -6.72 10.25 8.66
C THR A 512 -7.46 10.33 7.34
N CYS A 513 -6.90 11.09 6.38
CA CYS A 513 -7.45 11.23 5.03
C CYS A 513 -7.39 9.93 4.22
N THR A 514 -6.61 8.94 4.67
CA THR A 514 -6.45 7.64 4.00
C THR A 514 -6.16 6.55 5.03
N GLY A 515 -6.92 5.48 5.03
CA GLY A 515 -6.73 4.36 5.95
C GLY A 515 -5.68 3.36 5.43
N GLU A 516 -5.76 3.02 4.14
CA GLU A 516 -4.93 1.97 3.53
C GLU A 516 -4.55 2.20 2.06
N HIS A 517 -5.20 3.12 1.35
CA HIS A 517 -4.97 3.29 -0.09
C HIS A 517 -3.71 4.12 -0.41
N GLY A 518 -3.21 4.90 0.54
CA GLY A 518 -2.12 5.85 0.34
C GLY A 518 -2.63 7.23 -0.06
N VAL A 519 -1.73 8.09 -0.50
CA VAL A 519 -2.00 9.49 -0.83
C VAL A 519 -1.95 9.73 -2.34
N GLY A 520 -0.92 9.18 -3.00
CA GLY A 520 -0.67 9.34 -4.42
C GLY A 520 -0.82 10.79 -4.89
N PHE A 521 -1.62 10.99 -5.94
CA PHE A 521 -2.08 12.32 -6.36
C PHE A 521 -3.38 12.73 -5.68
N GLY A 522 -4.28 11.76 -5.48
CA GLY A 522 -5.68 12.01 -5.13
C GLY A 522 -5.88 12.72 -3.79
N LYS A 523 -4.93 12.60 -2.86
CA LYS A 523 -5.11 13.07 -1.46
C LYS A 523 -4.02 13.99 -0.95
N ILE A 524 -3.24 14.64 -1.82
CA ILE A 524 -2.18 15.58 -1.42
C ILE A 524 -2.73 16.69 -0.50
N GLU A 525 -3.90 17.24 -0.83
CA GLU A 525 -4.55 18.26 0.00
C GLU A 525 -5.01 17.70 1.36
N GLY A 526 -5.57 16.48 1.35
CA GLY A 526 -5.95 15.77 2.57
C GLY A 526 -4.75 15.54 3.50
N LEU A 527 -3.60 15.14 2.95
CA LEU A 527 -2.37 14.95 3.71
C LEU A 527 -1.87 16.27 4.31
N LEU A 528 -1.91 17.38 3.54
CA LEU A 528 -1.58 18.71 4.06
C LEU A 528 -2.48 19.09 5.24
N HIS A 529 -3.78 18.85 5.15
CA HIS A 529 -4.72 19.14 6.22
C HIS A 529 -4.47 18.25 7.45
N GLU A 530 -4.17 16.97 7.26
CA GLU A 530 -3.93 16.02 8.34
C GLU A 530 -2.65 16.33 9.15
N VAL A 531 -1.49 16.34 8.49
CA VAL A 531 -0.20 16.40 9.20
C VAL A 531 0.39 17.80 9.27
N GLY A 532 -0.18 18.74 8.52
CA GLY A 532 0.26 20.12 8.45
C GLY A 532 1.56 20.33 7.64
N PRO A 533 1.86 21.59 7.30
CA PRO A 533 2.97 21.93 6.40
C PRO A 533 4.35 21.67 7.00
N VAL A 534 4.50 21.69 8.33
CA VAL A 534 5.78 21.42 9.00
C VAL A 534 6.18 19.94 8.83
N SER A 535 5.23 19.03 9.05
CA SER A 535 5.44 17.59 8.88
C SER A 535 5.71 17.25 7.41
N LEU A 536 4.95 17.85 6.49
CA LEU A 536 5.23 17.70 5.05
C LEU A 536 6.62 18.21 4.67
N ASN A 537 7.07 19.33 5.23
CA ASN A 537 8.41 19.84 4.95
C ASN A 537 9.51 18.91 5.48
N LEU A 538 9.27 18.20 6.59
CA LEU A 538 10.18 17.14 7.03
C LEU A 538 10.21 15.96 6.03
N MET A 539 9.04 15.53 5.53
CA MET A 539 8.97 14.49 4.48
C MET A 539 9.72 14.93 3.21
N ARG A 540 9.55 16.18 2.78
CA ARG A 540 10.31 16.79 1.68
C ARG A 540 11.81 16.81 1.96
N THR A 541 12.22 17.18 3.18
CA THR A 541 13.63 17.19 3.57
C THR A 541 14.24 15.79 3.47
N ILE A 542 13.50 14.76 3.87
CA ILE A 542 13.92 13.35 3.72
C ILE A 542 14.01 12.98 2.24
N LYS A 543 12.97 13.29 1.45
CA LYS A 543 12.94 13.05 0.00
C LYS A 543 14.17 13.62 -0.69
N LEU A 544 14.46 14.89 -0.49
CA LEU A 544 15.61 15.57 -1.10
C LEU A 544 16.97 15.05 -0.60
N SER A 545 17.02 14.44 0.60
CA SER A 545 18.24 13.81 1.11
C SER A 545 18.57 12.47 0.45
N LEU A 546 17.54 11.73 -0.01
CA LEU A 546 17.69 10.42 -0.64
C LEU A 546 17.59 10.48 -2.17
N ASP A 547 16.94 11.51 -2.69
CA ASP A 547 16.67 11.73 -4.11
C ASP A 547 16.68 13.23 -4.42
N PRO A 548 17.88 13.85 -4.48
CA PRO A 548 18.04 15.30 -4.66
C PRO A 548 17.60 15.80 -6.06
N LEU A 549 17.38 14.88 -7.01
CA LEU A 549 16.88 15.17 -8.35
C LEU A 549 15.38 14.90 -8.48
N GLU A 550 14.74 14.41 -7.42
CA GLU A 550 13.32 14.05 -7.36
C GLU A 550 12.89 13.06 -8.44
N LEU A 551 13.74 12.09 -8.79
CA LEU A 551 13.45 11.14 -9.87
C LEU A 551 12.46 10.04 -9.48
N LEU A 552 12.37 9.67 -8.21
CA LEU A 552 11.52 8.57 -7.73
C LEU A 552 10.08 9.05 -7.52
N ASN A 553 9.17 8.54 -8.37
CA ASN A 553 7.74 8.82 -8.39
C ASN A 553 7.34 10.30 -8.16
N PRO A 554 7.88 11.26 -8.95
CA PRO A 554 7.68 12.68 -8.70
C PRO A 554 6.23 13.15 -8.80
N GLY A 555 5.95 14.26 -8.11
CA GLY A 555 4.61 14.85 -8.00
C GLY A 555 3.76 14.23 -6.89
N LYS A 556 4.29 13.23 -6.18
CA LYS A 556 3.64 12.53 -5.07
C LYS A 556 4.61 12.46 -3.89
N ILE A 557 4.17 12.38 -2.64
CA ILE A 557 2.79 12.47 -2.13
C ILE A 557 2.45 13.89 -1.65
N PHE A 558 3.29 14.87 -1.98
CA PHE A 558 3.14 16.28 -1.63
C PHE A 558 3.75 17.16 -2.72
N THR A 559 3.44 18.45 -2.70
CA THR A 559 4.03 19.44 -3.59
C THR A 559 4.65 20.60 -2.80
N ASP A 560 5.70 21.20 -3.34
CA ASP A 560 6.34 22.39 -2.76
C ASP A 560 5.35 23.54 -2.58
N ASP A 561 4.45 23.72 -3.54
CA ASP A 561 3.47 24.80 -3.51
C ASP A 561 2.47 24.62 -2.35
N ALA A 562 2.00 23.39 -2.11
CA ALA A 562 1.13 23.06 -0.98
C ALA A 562 1.82 23.34 0.37
N ILE A 563 3.09 22.97 0.50
CA ILE A 563 3.88 23.21 1.72
C ILE A 563 4.06 24.71 1.95
N GLN A 564 4.48 25.46 0.93
CA GLN A 564 4.68 26.91 1.04
C GLN A 564 3.40 27.65 1.41
N GLN A 565 2.27 27.31 0.78
CA GLN A 565 0.99 27.92 1.08
C GLN A 565 0.60 27.66 2.55
N GLY A 566 0.76 26.43 3.02
CA GLY A 566 0.49 26.08 4.41
C GLY A 566 1.38 26.84 5.40
N LEU A 567 2.69 26.96 5.13
CA LEU A 567 3.60 27.72 6.00
C LEU A 567 3.22 29.21 6.09
N LYS A 568 2.86 29.84 4.97
CA LYS A 568 2.41 31.25 4.94
C LYS A 568 1.15 31.46 5.79
N THR A 569 0.19 30.53 5.71
CA THR A 569 -1.04 30.58 6.51
C THR A 569 -0.75 30.51 8.01
N LEU A 570 0.17 29.62 8.43
CA LEU A 570 0.58 29.52 9.83
C LEU A 570 1.25 30.80 10.35
N ASP A 571 2.11 31.43 9.55
CA ASP A 571 2.78 32.66 9.95
C ASP A 571 1.81 33.85 10.05
N ASN A 572 0.84 33.95 9.13
CA ASN A 572 -0.21 34.98 9.20
C ASN A 572 -1.08 34.81 10.46
N ASN A 573 -1.44 33.57 10.81
CA ASN A 573 -2.21 33.26 12.02
C ASN A 573 -1.43 33.62 13.29
N LYS A 574 -0.11 33.35 13.34
CA LYS A 574 0.75 33.77 14.46
C LYS A 574 0.90 35.28 14.57
N ALA A 575 0.87 35.99 13.44
CA ALA A 575 1.00 37.44 13.39
C ALA A 575 -0.31 38.20 13.75
N GLY A 576 -1.39 37.50 14.08
CA GLY A 576 -2.68 38.12 14.42
C GLY A 576 -3.32 38.89 13.26
N LYS A 577 -2.94 38.56 12.02
CA LYS A 577 -3.49 39.17 10.79
C LYS A 577 -4.58 38.27 10.23
N THR A 578 -5.75 38.27 10.86
CA THR A 578 -7.01 37.79 10.28
C THR A 578 -7.86 38.96 9.85
#